data_AF-A0A0C3EEV6-F1
#
_entry.id   AF-A0A0C3EEV6-F1
#
_cell.length_a   1.000
_cell.length_b   1.000
_cell.length_c   1.000
_cell.angle_alpha   90.00
_cell.angle_beta   90.00
_cell.angle_gamma   90.00
#
_symmetry.space_group_name_H-M   'P 1'
#
loop_
_entity.id
_entity.type
_entity.pdbx_description
1 polymer ?
#
loop_
_entity_poly.entity_id
_entity_poly.type
_entity_poly.pdbx_seq_one_letter_code
_entity_poly.pdbx_strand_id
1 'polypeptide(L)'
;MSSVIITDLESLLASSEGTPYLTLDQTFVEFESLITALHDEVEKSRYLVNRSQTRSSRAPQLQLLEEWSLDGDITRFRQKLCVVPEVFAGIAQRIGGHPVFFNASNNPQLPMPIQLTIFLNGAGHYGNASTTEDLAEWAGVSVGTVYNCFRRVMIAILQHHDNTIHFDPMEAKDQEEIHRAKVWVESKGCFDWWNGFLCVDGSPFNLFQKPGWHGEGFYDRKSRYSLSSQVSIVHHCR
;
A
#
# COMPACT_ATOMS: atom_id res chain seq x y z
N MET A 1 -7.02 -51.94 -39.17
CA MET A 1 -6.49 -52.89 -38.18
C MET A 1 -7.03 -52.44 -36.83
N SER A 2 -8.27 -52.78 -36.48
CA SER A 2 -8.64 -54.04 -35.80
C SER A 2 -8.05 -54.04 -34.38
N SER A 3 -8.80 -53.57 -33.38
CA SER A 3 -9.69 -54.36 -32.50
C SER A 3 -8.92 -55.03 -31.35
N VAL A 4 -9.57 -55.16 -30.18
CA VAL A 4 -9.07 -55.70 -28.90
C VAL A 4 -8.37 -54.59 -28.11
N ILE A 5 -9.01 -53.90 -27.15
CA ILE A 5 -9.34 -54.40 -25.79
C ILE A 5 -10.69 -53.79 -25.31
N ILE A 6 -11.80 -54.26 -25.88
CA ILE A 6 -13.15 -54.12 -25.29
C ILE A 6 -13.62 -55.47 -24.71
N THR A 7 -12.80 -56.51 -24.86
CA THR A 7 -13.14 -57.90 -24.53
C THR A 7 -12.97 -58.29 -23.06
N ASP A 8 -12.38 -57.44 -22.21
CA ASP A 8 -12.14 -57.78 -20.80
C ASP A 8 -13.28 -57.39 -19.85
N LEU A 9 -14.24 -56.57 -20.28
CA LEU A 9 -15.40 -56.22 -19.45
C LEU A 9 -16.56 -57.21 -19.59
N GLU A 10 -16.69 -57.85 -20.76
CA GLU A 10 -17.71 -58.89 -20.98
C GLU A 10 -17.32 -60.24 -20.39
N SER A 11 -16.01 -60.52 -20.25
CA SER A 11 -15.50 -61.76 -19.64
C SER A 11 -15.66 -61.82 -18.12
N LEU A 12 -15.71 -60.65 -17.46
CA LEU A 12 -15.95 -60.52 -16.01
C LEU A 12 -17.43 -60.69 -15.60
N LEU A 13 -18.36 -60.62 -16.56
CA LEU A 13 -19.79 -60.76 -16.30
C LEU A 13 -20.34 -62.18 -16.52
N ALA A 14 -19.51 -63.11 -17.02
CA ALA A 14 -19.94 -64.46 -17.39
C ALA A 14 -19.74 -65.53 -16.30
N SER A 15 -19.23 -65.20 -15.11
CA SER A 15 -18.98 -66.19 -14.05
C SER A 15 -19.28 -65.70 -12.63
N SER A 16 -20.53 -65.37 -12.32
CA SER A 16 -20.98 -65.44 -10.93
C SER A 16 -22.50 -65.46 -10.81
N GLU A 17 -23.02 -66.62 -10.46
CA GLU A 17 -24.39 -66.76 -9.98
C GLU A 17 -24.58 -65.91 -8.72
N GLY A 18 -25.47 -64.92 -8.76
CA GLY A 18 -26.24 -64.49 -7.60
C GLY A 18 -25.75 -63.34 -6.70
N THR A 19 -24.62 -62.67 -6.99
CA THR A 19 -24.08 -61.58 -6.11
C THR A 19 -23.52 -60.30 -6.76
N PRO A 20 -23.59 -60.01 -8.09
CA PRO A 20 -22.93 -58.81 -8.65
C PRO A 20 -23.73 -57.50 -8.54
N TYR A 21 -25.06 -57.55 -8.37
CA TYR A 21 -25.88 -56.33 -8.32
C TYR A 21 -25.73 -55.54 -7.02
N LEU A 22 -25.63 -56.23 -5.87
CA LEU A 22 -25.48 -55.58 -4.56
C LEU A 22 -24.09 -54.96 -4.36
N THR A 23 -23.06 -55.57 -4.96
CA THR A 23 -21.68 -55.05 -4.88
C THR A 23 -21.49 -53.84 -5.79
N LEU A 24 -22.09 -53.82 -6.98
CA LEU A 24 -22.05 -52.63 -7.85
C LEU A 24 -22.73 -51.42 -7.18
N ASP A 25 -23.88 -51.65 -6.54
CA ASP A 25 -24.65 -50.61 -5.85
C ASP A 25 -23.90 -50.07 -4.62
N GLN A 26 -23.24 -50.93 -3.85
CA GLN A 26 -22.36 -50.51 -2.76
C GLN A 26 -21.17 -49.68 -3.26
N THR A 27 -20.51 -50.10 -4.32
CA THR A 27 -19.38 -49.33 -4.89
C THR A 27 -19.82 -47.97 -5.45
N PHE A 28 -21.04 -47.89 -5.99
CA PHE A 28 -21.59 -46.64 -6.50
C PHE A 28 -21.93 -45.67 -5.36
N VAL A 29 -22.51 -46.17 -4.27
CA VAL A 29 -22.79 -45.37 -3.06
C VAL A 29 -21.51 -44.89 -2.39
N GLU A 30 -20.48 -45.73 -2.31
CA GLU A 30 -19.17 -45.35 -1.79
C GLU A 30 -18.53 -44.24 -2.64
N PHE A 31 -18.62 -44.36 -3.97
CA PHE A 31 -18.11 -43.35 -4.90
C PHE A 31 -18.83 -42.00 -4.78
N GLU A 32 -20.16 -42.00 -4.72
CA GLU A 32 -20.99 -40.81 -4.48
C GLU A 32 -20.64 -40.14 -3.13
N SER A 33 -20.42 -40.93 -2.08
CA SER A 33 -20.02 -40.41 -0.76
C SER A 33 -18.64 -39.76 -0.79
N LEU A 34 -17.71 -40.32 -1.57
CA LEU A 34 -16.36 -39.80 -1.73
C LEU A 34 -16.36 -38.47 -2.48
N ILE A 35 -17.16 -38.36 -3.55
CA ILE A 35 -17.34 -37.11 -4.29
C ILE A 35 -17.93 -36.03 -3.39
N THR A 36 -18.95 -36.38 -2.61
CA THR A 36 -19.62 -35.44 -1.69
C THR A 36 -18.64 -34.94 -0.61
N ALA A 37 -17.83 -35.84 -0.05
CA ALA A 37 -16.81 -35.49 0.93
C ALA A 37 -15.72 -34.58 0.34
N LEU A 38 -15.27 -34.85 -0.89
CA LEU A 38 -14.31 -34.01 -1.59
C LEU A 38 -14.88 -32.63 -1.92
N HIS A 39 -16.15 -32.56 -2.33
CA HIS A 39 -16.83 -31.28 -2.59
C HIS A 39 -16.94 -30.43 -1.32
N ASP A 40 -17.33 -31.03 -0.20
CA ASP A 40 -17.46 -30.34 1.08
C ASP A 40 -16.08 -29.87 1.61
N GLU A 41 -15.03 -30.66 1.41
CA GLU A 41 -13.66 -30.27 1.74
C GLU A 41 -13.16 -29.10 0.87
N VAL A 42 -13.50 -29.11 -0.43
CA VAL A 42 -13.19 -28.01 -1.37
C VAL A 42 -13.97 -26.74 -1.02
N GLU A 43 -15.25 -26.86 -0.66
CA GLU A 43 -16.10 -25.73 -0.27
C GLU A 43 -15.64 -25.09 1.05
N LYS A 44 -15.13 -25.91 1.98
CA LYS A 44 -14.55 -25.46 3.26
C LYS A 44 -13.14 -24.89 3.12
N SER A 45 -12.38 -25.29 2.09
CA SER A 45 -11.02 -24.82 1.87
C SER A 45 -10.98 -23.53 1.04
N ARG A 46 -10.62 -22.41 1.68
CA ARG A 46 -10.49 -21.09 1.00
C ARG A 46 -9.44 -21.05 -0.11
N TYR A 47 -8.54 -22.04 -0.20
CA TYR A 47 -7.47 -22.11 -1.21
C TYR A 47 -7.19 -23.57 -1.58
N LEU A 48 -7.35 -23.90 -2.88
CA LEU A 48 -7.15 -25.24 -3.45
C LEU A 48 -5.68 -25.67 -3.60
N VAL A 49 -4.76 -24.71 -3.51
CA VAL A 49 -3.32 -24.97 -3.61
C VAL A 49 -2.70 -24.60 -2.28
N ASN A 50 -1.95 -25.53 -1.70
CA ASN A 50 -1.08 -25.25 -0.57
C ASN A 50 -0.16 -24.11 -0.99
N ARG A 51 -0.38 -22.91 -0.45
CA ARG A 51 0.51 -21.77 -0.67
C ARG A 51 1.84 -22.21 -0.09
N SER A 52 2.74 -22.69 -0.94
CA SER A 52 4.12 -22.98 -0.59
C SER A 52 4.69 -21.65 -0.11
N GLN A 53 4.55 -21.46 1.21
CA GLN A 53 5.08 -20.32 1.91
C GLN A 53 6.57 -20.62 1.96
N THR A 54 7.27 -20.29 0.88
CA THR A 54 8.63 -19.77 1.01
C THR A 54 8.48 -18.52 1.87
N ARG A 55 8.39 -18.73 3.18
CA ARG A 55 8.60 -17.68 4.17
C ARG A 55 10.04 -17.26 3.90
N SER A 56 10.20 -16.19 3.10
CA SER A 56 11.49 -15.50 3.05
C SER A 56 11.94 -15.28 4.49
N SER A 57 13.22 -15.45 4.77
CA SER A 57 13.75 -15.20 6.11
C SER A 57 13.42 -13.76 6.49
N ARG A 58 12.38 -13.57 7.31
CA ARG A 58 11.85 -12.24 7.66
C ARG A 58 12.51 -11.83 8.96
N ALA A 59 13.70 -11.26 8.87
CA ALA A 59 14.20 -10.41 9.94
C ALA A 59 13.65 -9.00 9.68
N PRO A 60 12.50 -8.60 10.27
CA PRO A 60 11.95 -7.27 10.05
C PRO A 60 12.96 -6.23 10.53
N GLN A 61 13.39 -5.35 9.63
CA GLN A 61 14.28 -4.24 9.96
C GLN A 61 13.58 -3.15 10.80
N LEU A 62 12.28 -3.33 11.11
CA LEU A 62 11.52 -2.45 11.97
C LEU A 62 12.15 -2.28 13.36
N GLN A 63 12.81 -3.32 13.89
CA GLN A 63 13.50 -3.27 15.17
C GLN A 63 14.65 -2.24 15.18
N LEU A 64 15.25 -1.99 14.02
CA LEU A 64 16.34 -1.01 13.88
C LEU A 64 15.85 0.44 14.04
N LEU A 65 14.54 0.70 13.93
CA LEU A 65 14.02 2.05 14.10
C LEU A 65 14.01 2.50 15.56
N GLU A 66 13.74 1.59 16.49
CA GLU A 66 13.86 1.86 17.92
C GLU A 66 15.33 2.11 18.27
N GLU A 67 16.23 1.29 17.74
CA GLU A 67 17.68 1.46 17.89
C GLU A 67 18.15 2.82 17.33
N TRP A 68 17.78 3.20 16.10
CA TRP A 68 18.18 4.50 15.52
C TRP A 68 17.58 5.70 16.27
N SER A 69 16.37 5.54 16.83
CA SER A 69 15.75 6.58 17.65
C SER A 69 16.39 6.72 19.03
N LEU A 70 16.87 5.62 19.62
CA LEU A 70 17.47 5.59 20.96
C LEU A 70 18.96 5.95 20.94
N ASP A 71 19.70 5.46 19.94
CA ASP A 71 21.14 5.69 19.79
C ASP A 71 21.47 7.05 19.15
N GLY A 72 20.46 7.80 18.74
CA GLY A 72 20.61 9.15 18.18
C GLY A 72 21.07 9.19 16.73
N ASP A 73 20.98 8.08 15.97
CA ASP A 73 21.22 8.07 14.52
C ASP A 73 20.01 8.63 13.74
N ILE A 74 19.75 9.91 13.99
CA ILE A 74 18.68 10.70 13.37
C ILE A 74 18.85 10.70 11.84
N THR A 75 20.07 10.58 11.33
CA THR A 75 20.37 10.58 9.90
C THR A 75 19.78 9.35 9.23
N ARG A 76 20.01 8.15 9.76
CA ARG A 76 19.43 6.92 9.20
C ARG A 76 17.92 6.89 9.34
N PHE A 77 17.39 7.32 10.50
CA PHE A 77 15.95 7.42 10.71
C PHE A 77 15.30 8.33 9.66
N ARG A 78 15.88 9.52 9.44
CA ARG A 78 15.40 10.48 8.44
C ARG A 78 15.59 9.98 7.02
N GLN A 79 16.69 9.30 6.70
CA GLN A 79 16.87 8.72 5.37
C GLN A 79 15.80 7.68 5.05
N LYS A 80 15.35 6.93 6.07
CA LYS A 80 14.40 5.83 5.88
C LYS A 80 12.93 6.27 5.93
N LEU A 81 12.57 7.16 6.84
CA LEU A 81 11.18 7.60 7.03
C LEU A 81 10.90 9.00 6.49
N CYS A 82 11.93 9.69 5.96
CA CYS A 82 11.89 11.07 5.48
C CYS A 82 11.45 12.12 6.53
N VAL A 83 11.31 11.71 7.79
CA VAL A 83 10.98 12.57 8.93
C VAL A 83 11.98 12.35 10.06
N VAL A 84 12.12 13.32 10.95
CA VAL A 84 12.90 13.16 12.18
C VAL A 84 12.05 12.49 13.27
N PRO A 85 12.65 11.83 14.28
CA PRO A 85 11.91 11.10 15.33
C PRO A 85 10.86 11.96 16.05
N GLU A 86 11.13 13.24 16.28
CA GLU A 86 10.22 14.17 16.96
C GLU A 86 8.95 14.40 16.13
N VAL A 87 9.11 14.54 14.81
CA VAL A 87 7.99 14.70 13.87
C VAL A 87 7.19 13.41 13.79
N PHE A 88 7.87 12.26 13.73
CA PHE A 88 7.20 10.94 13.78
C PHE A 88 6.35 10.82 15.03
N ALA A 89 6.91 11.10 16.22
CA ALA A 89 6.20 11.05 17.48
C ALA A 89 5.00 12.02 17.51
N GLY A 90 5.17 13.23 16.97
CA GLY A 90 4.09 14.21 16.87
C GLY A 90 2.93 13.74 15.96
N ILE A 91 3.24 13.11 14.82
CA ILE A 91 2.21 12.52 13.95
C ILE A 91 1.52 11.36 14.67
N ALA A 92 2.30 10.44 15.23
CA ALA A 92 1.82 9.27 15.96
C ALA A 92 0.88 9.65 17.11
N GLN A 93 1.21 10.69 17.86
CA GLN A 93 0.37 11.22 18.93
C GLN A 93 -0.97 11.74 18.42
N ARG A 94 -0.98 12.44 17.27
CA ARG A 94 -2.21 13.02 16.70
C ARG A 94 -3.16 11.95 16.16
N ILE A 95 -2.62 10.95 15.45
CA ILE A 95 -3.44 9.94 14.79
C ILE A 95 -3.70 8.69 15.65
N GLY A 96 -2.95 8.49 16.74
CA GLY A 96 -2.96 7.24 17.50
C GLY A 96 -4.29 6.86 18.14
N GLY A 97 -5.14 7.85 18.47
CA GLY A 97 -6.48 7.62 19.00
C GLY A 97 -7.53 7.27 17.95
N HIS A 98 -7.18 7.23 16.66
CA HIS A 98 -8.15 7.09 15.59
C HIS A 98 -8.74 5.65 15.53
N PRO A 99 -10.07 5.48 15.44
CA PRO A 99 -10.75 4.17 15.53
C PRO A 99 -10.28 3.15 14.48
N VAL A 100 -9.80 3.62 13.32
CA VAL A 100 -9.28 2.76 12.23
C VAL A 100 -8.11 1.84 12.62
N PHE A 101 -7.37 2.19 13.68
CA PHE A 101 -6.26 1.39 14.19
C PHE A 101 -6.69 0.31 15.19
N PHE A 102 -7.96 0.29 15.60
CA PHE A 102 -8.51 -0.66 16.56
C PHE A 102 -9.48 -1.61 15.84
N ASN A 103 -9.42 -2.91 16.15
CA ASN A 103 -10.45 -3.87 15.74
C ASN A 103 -10.93 -4.71 16.92
N ALA A 104 -12.17 -5.15 16.85
CA ALA A 104 -12.75 -6.13 17.77
C ALA A 104 -12.69 -7.54 17.17
N SER A 105 -11.52 -7.96 16.68
CA SER A 105 -11.35 -9.28 16.04
C SER A 105 -10.27 -10.10 16.73
N ASN A 106 -10.37 -11.42 16.62
CA ASN A 106 -9.37 -12.36 17.17
C ASN A 106 -8.00 -12.27 16.50
N ASN A 107 -7.90 -11.55 15.37
CA ASN A 107 -6.65 -11.28 14.69
C ASN A 107 -6.25 -9.81 14.94
N PRO A 108 -5.33 -9.54 15.88
CA PRO A 108 -4.95 -8.17 16.20
C PRO A 108 -4.33 -7.48 14.99
N GLN A 109 -4.63 -6.20 14.81
CA GLN A 109 -3.93 -5.38 13.81
C GLN A 109 -2.50 -5.11 14.27
N LEU A 110 -1.64 -4.74 13.31
CA LEU A 110 -0.34 -4.19 13.66
C LEU A 110 -0.50 -2.92 14.52
N PRO A 111 0.36 -2.69 15.52
CA PRO A 111 0.41 -1.43 16.25
C PRO A 111 0.48 -0.22 15.31
N MET A 112 -0.24 0.85 15.63
CA MET A 112 -0.28 2.07 14.81
C MET A 112 1.12 2.60 14.46
N PRO A 113 2.11 2.69 15.37
CA PRO A 113 3.45 3.18 15.02
C PRO A 113 4.11 2.35 13.91
N ILE A 114 3.89 1.03 13.89
CA ILE A 114 4.40 0.15 12.83
C ILE A 114 3.68 0.45 11.50
N GLN A 115 2.37 0.65 11.54
CA GLN A 115 1.61 1.00 10.34
C GLN A 115 2.07 2.36 9.76
N LEU A 116 2.29 3.35 10.62
CA LEU A 116 2.80 4.68 10.26
C LEU A 116 4.20 4.59 9.66
N THR A 117 5.09 3.79 10.26
CA THR A 117 6.43 3.52 9.76
C THR A 117 6.42 2.93 8.35
N ILE A 118 5.57 1.92 8.10
CA ILE A 118 5.45 1.30 6.77
C ILE A 118 4.95 2.34 5.74
N PHE A 119 3.97 3.15 6.12
CA PHE A 119 3.45 4.23 5.30
C PHE A 119 4.52 5.27 4.95
N LEU A 120 5.26 5.78 5.95
CA LEU A 120 6.27 6.81 5.75
C LEU A 120 7.48 6.32 4.95
N ASN A 121 7.93 5.08 5.17
CA ASN A 121 9.00 4.50 4.37
C ASN A 121 8.60 4.43 2.88
N GLY A 122 7.37 3.99 2.58
CA GLY A 122 6.94 3.96 1.18
C GLY A 122 6.63 5.34 0.59
N ALA A 123 5.99 6.24 1.35
CA ALA A 123 5.64 7.58 0.87
C ALA A 123 6.87 8.48 0.69
N GLY A 124 7.92 8.28 1.48
CA GLY A 124 9.17 9.05 1.41
C GLY A 124 10.07 8.67 0.23
N HIS A 125 9.94 7.44 -0.29
CA HIS A 125 10.75 6.92 -1.39
C HIS A 125 9.94 6.86 -2.70
N TYR A 126 9.59 8.02 -3.25
CA TYR A 126 8.88 8.11 -4.54
C TYR A 126 9.81 7.79 -5.73
N GLY A 127 9.38 6.90 -6.62
CA GLY A 127 10.12 6.42 -7.79
C GLY A 127 10.11 4.89 -7.90
N ASN A 128 10.68 4.31 -8.95
CA ASN A 128 10.76 2.85 -9.19
C ASN A 128 11.51 2.04 -8.09
N ALA A 129 11.86 2.67 -6.96
CA ALA A 129 12.72 2.13 -5.91
C ALA A 129 11.96 1.62 -4.66
N SER A 130 10.63 1.72 -4.62
CA SER A 130 9.84 1.18 -3.50
C SER A 130 8.56 0.52 -4.00
N THR A 131 8.65 -0.75 -4.39
CA THR A 131 7.46 -1.55 -4.69
C THR A 131 6.76 -1.98 -3.38
N THR A 132 5.49 -2.34 -3.46
CA THR A 132 4.75 -2.88 -2.31
C THR A 132 5.36 -4.18 -1.78
N GLU A 133 6.04 -4.93 -2.65
CA GLU A 133 6.78 -6.13 -2.39
C GLU A 133 8.06 -5.83 -1.59
N ASP A 134 8.83 -4.82 -1.99
CA ASP A 134 10.03 -4.38 -1.24
C ASP A 134 9.66 -3.93 0.18
N LEU A 135 8.56 -3.19 0.33
CA LEU A 135 8.05 -2.76 1.63
C LEU A 135 7.60 -3.96 2.49
N ALA A 136 6.94 -4.93 1.87
CA ALA A 136 6.49 -6.14 2.55
C ALA A 136 7.67 -6.99 3.03
N GLU A 137 8.72 -7.12 2.21
CA GLU A 137 9.95 -7.80 2.56
C GLU A 137 10.68 -7.07 3.70
N TRP A 138 10.87 -5.75 3.56
CA TRP A 138 11.53 -4.92 4.57
C TRP A 138 10.83 -4.97 5.93
N ALA A 139 9.50 -4.87 5.95
CA ALA A 139 8.70 -4.91 7.18
C ALA A 139 8.41 -6.33 7.68
N GLY A 140 8.73 -7.38 6.91
CA GLY A 140 8.44 -8.76 7.25
C GLY A 140 6.95 -9.13 7.23
N VAL A 141 6.11 -8.38 6.50
CA VAL A 141 4.66 -8.54 6.46
C VAL A 141 4.18 -9.06 5.09
N SER A 142 2.87 -9.28 4.93
CA SER A 142 2.31 -9.59 3.61
C SER A 142 2.05 -8.31 2.81
N VAL A 143 2.06 -8.38 1.48
CA VAL A 143 1.70 -7.24 0.60
C VAL A 143 0.31 -6.68 0.95
N GLY A 144 -0.67 -7.55 1.23
CA GLY A 144 -2.00 -7.11 1.69
C GLY A 144 -1.96 -6.37 3.03
N THR A 145 -1.01 -6.69 3.90
CA THR A 145 -0.79 -5.95 5.16
C THR A 145 -0.24 -4.56 4.88
N VAL A 146 0.71 -4.40 3.96
CA VAL A 146 1.21 -3.09 3.52
C VAL A 146 0.07 -2.22 3.02
N TYR A 147 -0.76 -2.75 2.10
CA TYR A 147 -1.93 -2.04 1.59
C TYR A 147 -2.88 -1.58 2.70
N ASN A 148 -3.17 -2.45 3.67
CA ASN A 148 -4.03 -2.10 4.80
C ASN A 148 -3.40 -1.02 5.70
N CYS A 149 -2.08 -1.05 5.93
CA CYS A 149 -1.38 0.01 6.68
C CYS A 149 -1.53 1.36 5.97
N PHE A 150 -1.27 1.39 4.66
CA PHE A 150 -1.44 2.59 3.84
C PHE A 150 -2.85 3.15 3.93
N ARG A 151 -3.86 2.30 3.70
CA ARG A 151 -5.26 2.70 3.75
C ARG A 151 -5.63 3.31 5.10
N ARG A 152 -5.24 2.67 6.21
CA ARG A 152 -5.58 3.11 7.56
C ARG A 152 -4.89 4.42 7.93
N VAL A 153 -3.59 4.53 7.64
CA VAL A 153 -2.83 5.75 7.89
C VAL A 153 -3.35 6.91 7.06
N MET A 154 -3.65 6.70 5.77
CA MET A 154 -4.27 7.74 4.93
C MET A 154 -5.63 8.20 5.47
N ILE A 155 -6.51 7.28 5.88
CA ILE A 155 -7.80 7.65 6.49
C ILE A 155 -7.58 8.53 7.72
N ALA A 156 -6.68 8.12 8.62
CA ALA A 156 -6.42 8.88 9.84
C ALA A 156 -5.82 10.27 9.54
N ILE A 157 -4.84 10.36 8.64
CA ILE A 157 -4.22 11.63 8.24
C ILE A 157 -5.23 12.56 7.58
N LEU A 158 -6.04 12.06 6.63
CA LEU A 158 -7.01 12.86 5.89
C LEU A 158 -8.10 13.44 6.79
N GLN A 159 -8.48 12.77 7.88
CA GLN A 159 -9.41 13.35 8.85
C GLN A 159 -8.85 14.56 9.61
N HIS A 160 -7.53 14.72 9.67
CA HIS A 160 -6.89 15.90 10.25
C HIS A 160 -6.65 17.01 9.22
N HIS A 161 -6.98 16.80 7.94
CA HIS A 161 -6.69 17.73 6.84
C HIS A 161 -7.20 19.13 7.14
N ASP A 162 -8.50 19.30 7.37
CA ASP A 162 -9.11 20.63 7.54
C ASP A 162 -8.63 21.33 8.83
N ASN A 163 -8.28 20.57 9.86
CA ASN A 163 -7.73 21.11 11.11
C ASN A 163 -6.26 21.54 10.97
N THR A 164 -5.54 21.05 9.97
CA THR A 164 -4.08 21.24 9.83
C THR A 164 -3.72 22.12 8.64
N ILE A 165 -4.46 21.99 7.54
CA ILE A 165 -4.29 22.73 6.29
C ILE A 165 -5.55 23.60 6.10
N HIS A 166 -5.73 24.56 6.99
CA HIS A 166 -6.65 25.68 6.80
C HIS A 166 -5.84 26.97 6.71
N PHE A 167 -6.31 27.87 5.86
CA PHE A 167 -5.82 29.24 5.79
C PHE A 167 -7.05 30.14 5.84
N ASP A 168 -7.44 30.56 7.03
CA ASP A 168 -8.50 31.55 7.18
C ASP A 168 -7.88 32.95 6.98
N PRO A 169 -8.19 33.65 5.87
CA PRO A 169 -7.66 34.98 5.64
C PRO A 169 -8.14 36.01 6.68
N MET A 170 -9.12 35.67 7.52
CA MET A 170 -9.60 36.52 8.62
C MET A 170 -8.95 36.19 9.97
N GLU A 171 -8.24 35.06 10.10
CA GLU A 171 -7.55 34.71 11.33
C GLU A 171 -6.20 35.42 11.43
N ALA A 172 -5.95 36.11 12.55
CA ALA A 172 -4.74 36.91 12.73
C ALA A 172 -3.44 36.08 12.66
N LYS A 173 -3.48 34.83 13.13
CA LYS A 173 -2.34 33.92 13.10
C LYS A 173 -1.98 33.51 11.66
N ASP A 174 -2.99 33.17 10.87
CA ASP A 174 -2.83 32.80 9.46
C ASP A 174 -2.36 34.00 8.63
N GLN A 175 -2.86 35.20 8.91
CA GLN A 175 -2.36 36.43 8.29
C GLN A 175 -0.87 36.65 8.58
N GLU A 176 -0.42 36.42 9.81
CA GLU A 176 0.99 36.52 10.17
C GLU A 176 1.84 35.48 9.42
N GLU A 177 1.38 34.22 9.35
CA GLU A 177 2.06 33.15 8.62
C GLU A 177 2.16 33.45 7.12
N ILE A 178 1.06 33.89 6.49
CA ILE A 178 1.02 34.31 5.09
C ILE A 178 1.97 35.49 4.86
N HIS A 179 1.97 36.50 5.74
CA HIS A 179 2.86 37.65 5.62
C HIS A 179 4.33 37.23 5.72
N ARG A 180 4.69 36.38 6.70
CA ARG A 180 6.05 35.84 6.83
C ARG A 180 6.49 35.05 5.59
N ALA A 181 5.58 34.26 5.02
CA ALA A 181 5.84 33.53 3.77
C ALA A 181 6.09 34.48 2.60
N LYS A 182 5.28 35.53 2.41
CA LYS A 182 5.47 36.53 1.36
C LYS A 182 6.79 37.29 1.49
N VAL A 183 7.13 37.74 2.71
CA VAL A 183 8.42 38.40 3.00
C VAL A 183 9.59 37.47 2.66
N TRP A 184 9.48 36.18 2.99
CA TRP A 184 10.51 35.21 2.62
C TRP A 184 10.62 35.05 1.09
N VAL A 185 9.49 34.94 0.38
CA VAL A 185 9.46 34.84 -1.09
C VAL A 185 10.07 36.08 -1.74
N GLU A 186 9.76 37.28 -1.27
CA GLU A 186 10.37 38.52 -1.76
C GLU A 186 11.89 38.54 -1.50
N SER A 187 12.35 38.05 -0.35
CA SER A 187 13.77 38.00 -0.01
C SER A 187 14.59 36.97 -0.79
N LYS A 188 13.94 35.95 -1.37
CA LYS A 188 14.59 34.81 -2.05
C LYS A 188 14.21 34.64 -3.52
N GLY A 189 13.14 35.28 -3.98
CA GLY A 189 12.53 35.13 -5.29
C GLY A 189 12.70 36.36 -6.17
N CYS A 190 11.91 36.44 -7.24
CA CYS A 190 11.82 37.61 -8.10
C CYS A 190 10.64 38.49 -7.69
N PHE A 191 10.65 39.74 -8.17
CA PHE A 191 9.56 40.69 -7.92
C PHE A 191 8.21 40.08 -8.25
N ASP A 192 8.04 39.35 -9.34
CA ASP A 192 6.75 38.78 -9.75
C ASP A 192 6.14 37.77 -8.74
N TRP A 193 6.94 37.24 -7.82
CA TRP A 193 6.52 36.23 -6.85
C TRP A 193 6.14 36.83 -5.49
N TRP A 194 6.29 38.15 -5.30
CA TRP A 194 6.12 38.84 -4.01
C TRP A 194 4.76 38.62 -3.32
N ASN A 195 3.69 38.38 -4.10
CA ASN A 195 2.35 38.15 -3.57
C ASN A 195 2.02 36.65 -3.39
N GLY A 196 2.93 35.75 -3.78
CA GLY A 196 2.79 34.31 -3.62
C GLY A 196 3.22 33.86 -2.22
N PHE A 197 2.43 32.96 -1.61
CA PHE A 197 2.74 32.38 -0.29
C PHE A 197 2.60 30.85 -0.26
N LEU A 198 1.96 30.26 -1.27
CA LEU A 198 1.84 28.82 -1.44
C LEU A 198 2.79 28.35 -2.54
N CYS A 199 3.47 27.24 -2.30
CA CYS A 199 4.30 26.56 -3.28
C CYS A 199 3.87 25.10 -3.36
N VAL A 200 3.58 24.63 -4.57
CA VAL A 200 3.31 23.21 -4.84
C VAL A 200 4.53 22.66 -5.55
N ASP A 201 5.18 21.66 -4.95
CA ASP A 201 6.30 20.98 -5.60
C ASP A 201 5.74 19.99 -6.64
N GLY A 202 6.28 20.05 -7.85
CA GLY A 202 5.94 19.17 -8.95
C GLY A 202 7.18 18.95 -9.80
N SER A 203 7.27 17.81 -10.48
CA SER A 203 8.38 17.52 -11.39
C SER A 203 8.34 18.51 -12.57
N PRO A 204 9.28 19.47 -12.66
CA PRO A 204 9.24 20.48 -13.70
C PRO A 204 9.92 19.94 -14.97
N PHE A 205 9.24 20.01 -16.11
CA PHE A 205 9.87 19.81 -17.43
C PHE A 205 10.56 21.09 -17.86
N ASN A 206 11.88 21.09 -17.92
CA ASN A 206 12.64 22.26 -18.36
C ASN A 206 12.30 22.63 -19.80
N LEU A 207 12.03 23.91 -20.02
CA LEU A 207 11.86 24.53 -21.32
C LEU A 207 13.18 25.15 -21.75
N PHE A 208 13.51 25.00 -23.03
CA PHE A 208 14.72 25.58 -23.62
C PHE A 208 14.66 27.11 -23.69
N GLN A 209 13.47 27.67 -23.85
CA GLN A 209 13.25 29.11 -24.02
C GLN A 209 12.00 29.57 -23.26
N LYS A 210 11.94 30.88 -22.97
CA LYS A 210 10.77 31.54 -22.39
C LYS A 210 9.55 31.34 -23.28
N PRO A 211 8.42 30.81 -22.75
CA PRO A 211 7.17 30.78 -23.49
C PRO A 211 6.71 32.18 -23.90
N GLY A 212 6.20 32.30 -25.14
CA GLY A 212 5.69 33.57 -25.64
C GLY A 212 4.44 34.06 -24.91
N TRP A 213 3.64 33.15 -24.34
CA TRP A 213 2.44 33.44 -23.57
C TRP A 213 2.69 33.20 -22.09
N HIS A 214 2.51 34.22 -21.25
CA HIS A 214 2.78 34.19 -19.79
C HIS A 214 4.16 33.59 -19.41
N GLY A 215 5.22 33.89 -20.17
CA GLY A 215 6.55 33.32 -19.96
C GLY A 215 7.09 33.40 -18.52
N GLU A 216 6.75 34.47 -17.79
CA GLU A 216 7.13 34.63 -16.37
C GLU A 216 6.48 33.58 -15.45
N GLY A 217 5.27 33.11 -15.79
CA GLY A 217 4.57 32.06 -15.03
C GLY A 217 5.24 30.69 -15.13
N PHE A 218 6.20 30.52 -16.04
CA PHE A 218 6.97 29.30 -16.21
C PHE A 218 8.37 29.40 -15.62
N TYR A 219 8.78 30.54 -15.04
CA TYR A 219 10.11 30.70 -14.49
C TYR A 219 10.16 30.15 -13.07
N ASP A 220 10.92 29.07 -12.83
CA ASP A 220 10.95 28.35 -11.55
C ASP A 220 12.01 28.87 -10.56
N ARG A 221 11.95 28.35 -9.32
CA ARG A 221 12.90 28.66 -8.24
C ARG A 221 14.37 28.35 -8.60
N LYS A 222 14.62 27.50 -9.60
CA LYS A 222 15.96 27.14 -10.08
C LYS A 222 16.43 28.03 -11.21
N SER A 223 15.75 29.16 -11.45
CA SER A 223 16.05 30.12 -12.50
C SER A 223 15.94 29.52 -13.91
N ARG A 224 15.02 28.56 -14.10
CA ARG A 224 14.77 27.90 -15.38
C ARG A 224 13.33 28.09 -15.79
N TYR A 225 13.06 28.16 -17.09
CA TYR A 225 11.70 27.99 -17.56
C TYR A 225 11.33 26.52 -17.44
N SER A 226 10.22 26.18 -16.80
CA SER A 226 9.76 24.81 -16.66
C SER A 226 8.23 24.69 -16.58
N LEU A 227 7.72 23.53 -17.03
CA LEU A 227 6.31 23.17 -16.96
C LEU A 227 6.09 22.16 -15.84
N SER A 228 5.18 22.48 -14.92
CA SER A 228 4.72 21.49 -13.94
C SER A 228 3.89 20.44 -14.66
N SER A 229 4.31 19.18 -14.57
CA SER A 229 3.52 18.05 -15.08
C SER A 229 2.94 17.25 -13.93
N GLN A 230 1.61 17.16 -13.90
CA GLN A 230 0.88 16.24 -13.05
C GLN A 230 0.22 15.18 -13.94
N VAL A 231 0.67 13.93 -13.83
CA VAL A 231 0.01 12.81 -14.49
C VAL A 231 -1.16 12.39 -13.62
N SER A 232 -2.39 12.65 -14.08
CA SER A 232 -3.61 12.14 -13.45
C SER A 232 -4.01 10.84 -14.15
N ILE A 233 -3.75 9.69 -13.53
CA ILE A 233 -4.29 8.41 -14.02
C ILE A 233 -5.75 8.34 -13.59
N VAL A 234 -6.66 8.65 -14.51
CA VAL A 234 -8.10 8.44 -14.30
C VAL A 234 -8.39 6.96 -14.57
N HIS A 235 -8.59 6.18 -13.52
CA HIS A 235 -9.14 4.83 -13.68
C HIS A 235 -10.61 4.95 -14.09
N HIS A 236 -10.91 4.72 -15.37
CA HIS A 236 -12.27 4.43 -15.78
C HIS A 236 -12.70 3.11 -15.14
N CYS A 237 -13.58 3.16 -14.14
CA CYS A 237 -14.42 2.02 -13.80
C CYS A 237 -15.32 1.72 -15.00
N ARG A 238 -15.23 0.51 -15.54
CA ARG A 238 -16.30 -0.12 -16.31
C ARG A 238 -17.09 -1.02 -15.39
#